data_AF-A0A965J6S0-F1
#
_entry.id   AF-A0A965J6S0-F1
#
_cell.length_a   1.000
_cell.length_b   1.000
_cell.length_c   1.000
_cell.angle_alpha   90.00
_cell.angle_beta   90.00
_cell.angle_gamma   90.00
#
_symmetry.space_group_name_H-M   'P 1'
#
loop_
_entity.id
_entity.type
_entity.pdbx_description
1 polymer ?
#
loop_
_entity_poly.entity_id
_entity_poly.type
_entity_poly.pdbx_seq_one_letter_code
_entity_poly.pdbx_strand_id
1 'polypeptide(L)'
;EKLNFKEKSDQEPEQYVKAKERKYDKSKKRFIITWAQNNTPVHSGFLTNIKSYADYIAADIHIIAGRYKNPTSVWTQNQENNEWWDENVLPYLDANRHDIHKFVSILSDIKIQPTAVNPMTGMQGVSGINSCIFGSPKVQLEMIPVLEGNKPKMMLTTGAVTKKNYTDSKAGKKGEFHHTFGFVVVEIKDEETFFVRQVTADDKTGNFSDLYYRVENGEVKNLTEIEALVLGDLHCGHHDEEVLRKTFELTSHLLPKHVILHDVFDGDSISHHQIKDPFVQYGKEVKGTNDLGKEIDNMMEVLNSFKHFENVVIVRSNHDDFVDRWLKNEDWKKQPTFKNAPLYMDLSSRLLKQYGKGEENVVGVIPELIKERFPKFITLSRNASYKVKDWELGQHGDFGTNGSRGSLQQFRKLNTKIIVGHYHSPGRIDGSLAVGTSTKLRVGYNNGPSSWLQSHVIIHKDGRAQHINFINNEFSTF
;
A
#
# COMPACT_ATOMS: atom_id res chain seq x y z
N GLU A 1 -52.20 10.36 11.35
CA GLU A 1 -51.59 11.71 11.25
C GLU A 1 -50.17 11.58 10.74
N LYS A 2 -49.76 12.38 9.75
CA LYS A 2 -48.34 12.56 9.42
C LYS A 2 -47.82 13.67 10.33
N LEU A 3 -46.73 13.42 11.04
CA LEU A 3 -46.05 14.43 11.86
C LEU A 3 -45.67 15.61 10.94
N ASN A 4 -46.29 16.76 11.19
CA ASN A 4 -45.88 18.04 10.63
C ASN A 4 -44.51 18.39 11.21
N PHE A 5 -43.44 17.89 10.59
CA PHE A 5 -42.11 18.43 10.83
C PHE A 5 -42.10 19.84 10.25
N LYS A 6 -42.04 20.86 11.12
CA LYS A 6 -41.55 22.18 10.70
C LYS A 6 -40.19 21.95 10.05
N GLU A 7 -40.02 22.39 8.80
CA GLU A 7 -38.70 22.52 8.20
C GLU A 7 -37.87 23.41 9.13
N LYS A 8 -36.93 22.81 9.87
CA LYS A 8 -35.85 23.58 10.47
C LYS A 8 -35.09 24.16 9.28
N SER A 9 -35.04 25.49 9.17
CA SER A 9 -34.04 26.11 8.31
C SER A 9 -32.68 25.80 8.96
N ASP A 10 -32.03 24.74 8.50
CA ASP A 10 -30.65 24.43 8.87
C ASP A 10 -29.77 25.52 8.26
N GLN A 11 -29.61 26.63 8.99
CA GLN A 11 -28.65 27.65 8.62
C GLN A 11 -27.26 27.04 8.83
N GLU A 12 -26.54 26.83 7.73
CA GLU A 12 -25.17 26.32 7.80
C GLU A 12 -24.27 27.29 8.58
N PRO A 13 -23.33 26.79 9.41
CA PRO A 13 -22.41 27.65 10.14
C PRO A 13 -21.59 28.51 9.18
N GLU A 14 -21.31 29.75 9.57
CA GLU A 14 -20.50 30.69 8.78
C GLU A 14 -19.14 30.09 8.39
N GLN A 15 -18.51 29.33 9.30
CA GLN A 15 -17.26 28.62 9.03
C GLN A 15 -17.38 27.62 7.87
N TYR A 16 -18.50 26.89 7.78
CA TYR A 16 -18.75 25.90 6.73
C TYR A 16 -19.06 26.58 5.40
N VAL A 17 -19.83 27.68 5.42
CA VAL A 17 -20.09 28.49 4.22
C VAL A 17 -18.77 29.02 3.64
N LYS A 18 -17.90 29.59 4.47
CA LYS A 18 -16.55 30.03 4.05
C LYS A 18 -15.71 28.87 3.49
N ALA A 19 -15.79 27.68 4.09
CA ALA A 19 -15.05 26.51 3.63
C ALA A 19 -15.50 26.03 2.23
N LYS A 20 -16.77 26.25 1.85
CA LYS A 20 -17.26 25.97 0.48
C LYS A 20 -16.69 26.92 -0.57
N GLU A 21 -16.26 28.10 -0.15
CA GLU A 21 -15.64 29.11 -1.01
C GLU A 21 -14.12 28.93 -1.13
N ARG A 22 -13.53 27.96 -0.40
CA ARG A 22 -12.10 27.68 -0.49
C ARG A 22 -11.70 27.45 -1.94
N LYS A 23 -10.53 27.98 -2.29
CA LYS A 23 -9.80 27.68 -3.52
C LYS A 23 -8.42 27.18 -3.13
N TYR A 24 -7.89 26.22 -3.87
CA TYR A 24 -6.50 25.81 -3.73
C TYR A 24 -5.56 26.85 -4.35
N ASP A 25 -4.36 27.00 -3.80
CA ASP A 25 -3.32 27.86 -4.34
C ASP A 25 -2.69 27.23 -5.59
N LYS A 26 -3.03 27.76 -6.76
CA LYS A 26 -2.54 27.30 -8.07
C LYS A 26 -1.02 27.48 -8.25
N SER A 27 -0.36 28.31 -7.44
CA SER A 27 1.10 28.47 -7.47
C SER A 27 1.83 27.30 -6.80
N LYS A 28 1.12 26.54 -5.95
CA LYS A 28 1.69 25.42 -5.20
C LYS A 28 1.67 24.15 -6.05
N LYS A 29 2.70 23.33 -5.86
CA LYS A 29 2.84 22.00 -6.45
C LYS A 29 2.73 20.88 -5.42
N ARG A 30 2.63 21.23 -4.14
CA ARG A 30 2.52 20.28 -3.04
C ARG A 30 1.29 20.60 -2.22
N PHE A 31 0.57 19.57 -1.80
CA PHE A 31 -0.67 19.70 -1.04
C PHE A 31 -0.65 18.73 0.13
N ILE A 32 -1.04 19.19 1.31
CA ILE A 32 -1.28 18.35 2.48
C ILE A 32 -2.78 18.35 2.75
N ILE A 33 -3.40 17.18 2.68
CA ILE A 33 -4.84 17.00 2.83
C ILE A 33 -5.13 16.17 4.07
N THR A 34 -5.83 16.74 5.05
CA THR A 34 -6.31 16.04 6.27
C THR A 34 -7.79 16.32 6.48
N TRP A 35 -8.36 15.86 7.59
CA TRP A 35 -9.78 15.98 7.91
C TRP A 35 -10.00 16.48 9.34
N ALA A 36 -10.96 17.38 9.54
CA ALA A 36 -11.33 17.87 10.87
C ALA A 36 -12.80 17.56 11.16
N GLN A 37 -13.06 16.84 12.25
CA GLN A 37 -14.39 16.65 12.78
C GLN A 37 -14.93 17.98 13.33
N ASN A 38 -16.18 18.31 13.02
CA ASN A 38 -16.90 19.37 13.74
C ASN A 38 -16.97 19.08 15.25
N ASN A 39 -17.20 20.14 16.01
CA ASN A 39 -17.41 20.14 17.45
C ASN A 39 -16.28 19.41 18.21
N THR A 40 -15.05 19.58 17.75
CA THR A 40 -13.89 18.82 18.22
C THR A 40 -12.62 19.66 18.17
N PRO A 41 -11.83 19.73 19.26
CA PRO A 41 -10.54 20.39 19.25
C PRO A 41 -9.50 19.61 18.43
N VAL A 42 -8.53 20.33 17.89
CA VAL A 42 -7.38 19.74 17.20
C VAL A 42 -6.42 19.00 18.14
N HIS A 43 -5.66 18.07 17.59
CA HIS A 43 -4.42 17.64 18.21
C HIS A 43 -3.33 18.69 17.94
N SER A 44 -3.05 19.56 18.91
CA SER A 44 -2.15 20.72 18.75
C SER A 44 -0.77 20.33 18.23
N GLY A 45 -0.10 19.33 18.82
CA GLY A 45 1.22 18.86 18.37
C GLY A 45 1.24 18.44 16.90
N PHE A 46 0.25 17.64 16.48
CA PHE A 46 0.11 17.22 15.10
C PHE A 46 -0.15 18.38 14.13
N LEU A 47 -1.03 19.33 14.50
CA LEU A 47 -1.29 20.51 13.65
C LEU A 47 -0.04 21.40 13.53
N THR A 48 0.71 21.60 14.60
CA THR A 48 1.99 22.32 14.58
C THR A 48 2.99 21.64 13.64
N ASN A 49 3.10 20.30 13.71
CA ASN A 49 3.97 19.54 12.82
C ASN A 49 3.51 19.61 11.36
N ILE A 50 2.20 19.54 11.07
CA ILE A 50 1.66 19.72 9.71
C ILE A 50 2.04 21.10 9.16
N LYS A 51 1.84 22.17 9.94
CA LYS A 51 2.16 23.54 9.51
C LYS A 51 3.65 23.68 9.19
N SER A 52 4.51 23.21 10.10
CA SER A 52 5.96 23.30 9.94
C SER A 52 6.45 22.48 8.73
N TYR A 53 5.84 21.32 8.50
CA TYR A 53 6.15 20.51 7.34
C TYR A 53 5.67 21.16 6.04
N ALA A 54 4.46 21.70 6.02
CA ALA A 54 3.91 22.44 4.89
C ALA A 54 4.79 23.63 4.51
N ASP A 55 5.29 24.38 5.49
CA ASP A 55 6.22 25.49 5.26
C ASP A 55 7.54 24.99 4.65
N TYR A 56 8.10 23.90 5.21
CA TYR A 56 9.35 23.29 4.72
C TYR A 56 9.24 22.81 3.27
N ILE A 57 8.14 22.13 2.92
CA ILE A 57 7.92 21.63 1.54
C ILE A 57 7.17 22.64 0.66
N ALA A 58 6.87 23.84 1.15
CA ALA A 58 6.02 24.82 0.45
C ALA A 58 4.70 24.22 -0.08
N ALA A 59 3.93 23.53 0.77
CA ALA A 59 2.63 22.94 0.44
C ALA A 59 1.44 23.83 0.82
N ASP A 60 0.35 23.73 0.07
CA ASP A 60 -0.97 24.22 0.48
C ASP A 60 -1.64 23.19 1.40
N ILE A 61 -2.25 23.64 2.49
CA ILE A 61 -2.92 22.76 3.47
C ILE A 61 -4.42 22.81 3.22
N HIS A 62 -5.03 21.64 3.02
CA HIS A 62 -6.48 21.45 2.93
C HIS A 62 -6.97 20.60 4.11
N ILE A 63 -7.85 21.16 4.94
CA ILE A 63 -8.47 20.44 6.07
C ILE A 63 -9.95 20.23 5.74
N ILE A 64 -10.29 19.02 5.30
CA ILE A 64 -11.65 18.67 4.87
C ILE A 64 -12.61 18.77 6.06
N ALA A 65 -13.67 19.55 5.91
CA ALA A 65 -14.67 19.84 6.93
C ALA A 65 -15.61 18.64 7.14
N GLY A 66 -15.30 17.84 8.16
CA GLY A 66 -16.11 16.72 8.60
C GLY A 66 -17.34 17.11 9.39
N ARG A 67 -18.47 16.45 9.11
CA ARG A 67 -19.72 16.61 9.84
C ARG A 67 -20.15 15.29 10.49
N TYR A 68 -20.30 15.32 11.81
CA TYR A 68 -20.71 14.18 12.62
C TYR A 68 -21.53 14.66 13.82
N LYS A 69 -22.70 14.06 13.99
CA LYS A 69 -23.58 14.35 15.12
C LYS A 69 -23.30 13.36 16.23
N ASN A 70 -22.61 13.80 17.27
CA ASN A 70 -22.32 12.99 18.45
C ASN A 70 -23.08 13.52 19.68
N PRO A 71 -24.28 13.00 20.00
CA PRO A 71 -25.08 13.49 21.13
C PRO A 71 -24.44 13.21 22.51
N THR A 72 -23.48 12.29 22.60
CA THR A 72 -22.81 11.94 23.85
C THR A 72 -21.46 12.64 24.04
N SER A 73 -21.09 13.55 23.13
CA SER A 73 -19.82 14.27 23.25
C SER A 73 -19.85 15.30 24.37
N VAL A 74 -18.84 15.30 25.23
CA VAL A 74 -18.63 16.37 26.23
C VAL A 74 -18.36 17.73 25.58
N TRP A 75 -17.98 17.75 24.29
CA TRP A 75 -17.73 18.98 23.53
C TRP A 75 -19.00 19.53 22.86
N THR A 76 -20.07 18.73 22.79
CA THR A 76 -21.38 19.16 22.25
C THR A 76 -22.41 19.45 23.33
N GLN A 77 -22.16 19.07 24.59
CA GLN A 77 -23.11 19.21 25.71
C GLN A 77 -23.62 20.63 25.95
N ASN A 78 -22.90 21.67 25.48
CA ASN A 78 -23.26 23.07 25.65
C ASN A 78 -23.69 23.78 24.34
N GLN A 79 -23.79 23.06 23.22
CA GLN A 79 -24.08 23.65 21.91
C GLN A 79 -25.06 22.77 21.12
N GLU A 80 -26.29 22.67 21.63
CA GLU A 80 -27.31 21.74 21.14
C GLU A 80 -27.68 21.87 19.64
N ASN A 81 -27.29 22.97 18.96
CA ASN A 81 -27.64 23.18 17.55
C ASN A 81 -26.56 23.81 16.65
N ASN A 82 -25.36 24.16 17.15
CA ASN A 82 -24.36 24.86 16.34
C ASN A 82 -23.15 23.96 16.06
N GLU A 83 -22.91 23.68 14.78
CA GLU A 83 -21.66 23.07 14.33
C GLU A 83 -20.54 24.11 14.31
N TRP A 84 -19.37 23.75 14.83
CA TRP A 84 -18.15 24.57 14.78
C TRP A 84 -16.93 23.72 14.44
N TRP A 85 -15.90 24.37 13.93
CA TRP A 85 -14.55 23.85 13.75
C TRP A 85 -13.57 24.72 14.53
N ASP A 86 -12.52 24.08 15.04
CA ASP A 86 -11.46 24.72 15.83
C ASP A 86 -10.89 25.93 15.08
N GLU A 87 -10.69 27.05 15.78
CA GLU A 87 -10.19 28.29 15.18
C GLU A 87 -8.86 28.11 14.45
N ASN A 88 -8.03 27.17 14.91
CA ASN A 88 -6.71 26.90 14.34
C ASN A 88 -6.76 26.21 12.97
N VAL A 89 -7.90 25.64 12.57
CA VAL A 89 -8.09 25.02 11.26
C VAL A 89 -8.80 25.92 10.27
N LEU A 90 -9.45 27.00 10.70
CA LEU A 90 -10.27 27.86 9.84
C LEU A 90 -9.51 28.41 8.61
N PRO A 91 -8.22 28.80 8.70
CA PRO A 91 -7.47 29.25 7.52
C PRO A 91 -7.31 28.16 6.45
N TYR A 92 -7.46 26.89 6.81
CA TYR A 92 -7.23 25.72 5.97
C TYR A 92 -8.50 24.90 5.70
N LEU A 93 -9.62 25.26 6.33
CA LEU A 93 -10.87 24.50 6.30
C LEU A 93 -11.45 24.46 4.89
N ASP A 94 -11.84 23.28 4.43
CA ASP A 94 -12.23 23.02 3.05
C ASP A 94 -13.51 22.17 2.96
N ALA A 95 -14.48 22.65 2.19
CA ALA A 95 -15.71 21.92 1.87
C ALA A 95 -16.03 21.96 0.36
N ASN A 96 -15.02 22.27 -0.48
CA ASN A 96 -15.16 22.41 -1.92
C ASN A 96 -14.39 21.32 -2.68
N ARG A 97 -14.79 21.06 -3.94
CA ARG A 97 -14.07 20.14 -4.83
C ARG A 97 -12.92 20.87 -5.52
N HIS A 98 -11.75 20.25 -5.55
CA HIS A 98 -10.56 20.80 -6.21
C HIS A 98 -9.93 19.79 -7.17
N ASP A 99 -9.91 20.11 -8.45
CA ASP A 99 -9.09 19.40 -9.43
C ASP A 99 -7.68 20.02 -9.43
N ILE A 100 -6.86 19.59 -8.48
CA ILE A 100 -5.50 20.12 -8.28
C ILE A 100 -4.53 19.71 -9.40
N HIS A 101 -4.87 18.65 -10.15
CA HIS A 101 -4.13 18.14 -11.30
C HIS A 101 -5.08 17.47 -12.29
N LYS A 102 -4.65 17.25 -13.53
CA LYS A 102 -5.41 16.54 -14.59
C LYS A 102 -5.91 15.16 -14.17
N PHE A 103 -5.23 14.52 -13.21
CA PHE A 103 -5.52 13.16 -12.77
C PHE A 103 -5.68 13.00 -11.25
N VAL A 104 -5.80 14.08 -10.47
CA VAL A 104 -6.12 13.97 -9.04
C VAL A 104 -7.00 15.11 -8.54
N SER A 105 -8.01 14.73 -7.75
CA SER A 105 -8.98 15.65 -7.14
C SER A 105 -9.08 15.46 -5.62
N ILE A 106 -9.24 16.58 -4.91
CA ILE A 106 -9.66 16.62 -3.51
C ILE A 106 -11.18 16.75 -3.49
N LEU A 107 -11.87 15.77 -2.90
CA LEU A 107 -13.34 15.71 -2.87
C LEU A 107 -13.89 16.17 -1.51
N SER A 108 -13.56 17.41 -1.10
CA SER A 108 -14.00 17.98 0.18
C SER A 108 -15.51 18.28 0.23
N ASP A 109 -16.16 18.29 -0.94
CA ASP A 109 -17.61 18.43 -1.11
C ASP A 109 -18.40 17.18 -0.68
N ILE A 110 -17.73 16.02 -0.56
CA ILE A 110 -18.37 14.74 -0.23
C ILE A 110 -18.19 14.42 1.25
N LYS A 111 -19.32 14.17 1.93
CA LYS A 111 -19.37 13.93 3.37
C LYS A 111 -19.33 12.44 3.64
N ILE A 112 -18.27 11.97 4.28
CA ILE A 112 -18.13 10.60 4.73
C ILE A 112 -18.40 10.53 6.24
N GLN A 113 -19.24 9.59 6.65
CA GLN A 113 -19.49 9.32 8.06
C GLN A 113 -18.21 8.82 8.74
N PRO A 114 -17.76 9.44 9.86
CA PRO A 114 -16.55 9.00 10.59
C PRO A 114 -16.59 7.56 11.10
N THR A 115 -17.79 6.98 11.24
CA THR A 115 -18.03 5.61 11.69
C THR A 115 -18.15 4.61 10.53
N ALA A 116 -18.03 5.05 9.27
CA ALA A 116 -18.11 4.18 8.11
C ALA A 116 -17.03 3.08 8.15
N VAL A 117 -17.43 1.83 7.94
CA VAL A 117 -16.50 0.69 7.94
C VAL A 117 -15.52 0.76 6.76
N ASN A 118 -16.06 1.12 5.59
CA ASN A 118 -15.39 1.33 4.31
C ASN A 118 -15.81 2.70 3.75
N PRO A 119 -15.09 3.78 4.10
CA PRO A 119 -15.36 5.14 3.63
C PRO A 119 -15.65 5.31 2.13
N MET A 120 -14.97 4.55 1.27
CA MET A 120 -14.97 4.78 -0.18
C MET A 120 -15.93 3.86 -0.97
N THR A 121 -16.74 3.05 -0.28
CA THR A 121 -17.67 2.12 -0.96
C THR A 121 -18.64 2.88 -1.88
N GLY A 122 -18.69 2.49 -3.16
CA GLY A 122 -19.56 3.07 -4.17
C GLY A 122 -19.02 4.36 -4.81
N MET A 123 -17.80 4.77 -4.49
CA MET A 123 -17.22 6.04 -4.97
C MET A 123 -16.34 5.89 -6.22
N GLN A 124 -16.17 4.67 -6.75
CA GLN A 124 -15.22 4.36 -7.83
C GLN A 124 -15.39 5.20 -9.11
N GLY A 125 -16.64 5.61 -9.42
CA GLY A 125 -16.96 6.41 -10.61
C GLY A 125 -17.00 7.93 -10.40
N VAL A 126 -16.95 8.42 -9.16
CA VAL A 126 -17.35 9.79 -8.80
C VAL A 126 -16.39 10.88 -9.32
N SER A 127 -15.14 10.51 -9.60
CA SER A 127 -14.07 11.41 -10.05
C SER A 127 -13.67 11.23 -11.52
N GLY A 128 -14.44 10.47 -12.31
CA GLY A 128 -14.09 10.22 -13.72
C GLY A 128 -12.73 9.54 -13.85
N ILE A 129 -11.76 10.18 -14.51
CA ILE A 129 -10.38 9.66 -14.67
C ILE A 129 -9.48 9.98 -13.48
N ASN A 130 -9.89 10.88 -12.58
CA ASN A 130 -9.02 11.39 -11.53
C ASN A 130 -8.92 10.40 -10.38
N SER A 131 -7.72 10.20 -9.87
CA SER A 131 -7.55 9.69 -8.50
C SER A 131 -8.23 10.65 -7.52
N CYS A 132 -8.81 10.14 -6.44
CA CYS A 132 -9.61 10.96 -5.54
C CYS A 132 -9.24 10.78 -4.08
N ILE A 133 -9.25 11.90 -3.35
CA ILE A 133 -8.92 11.98 -1.94
C ILE A 133 -10.18 12.40 -1.18
N PHE A 134 -10.58 11.60 -0.20
CA PHE A 134 -11.73 11.87 0.65
C PHE A 134 -11.32 12.12 2.10
N GLY A 135 -12.03 13.03 2.75
CA GLY A 135 -11.87 13.28 4.18
C GLY A 135 -12.45 12.16 5.02
N SER A 136 -11.63 11.52 5.86
CA SER A 136 -12.06 10.51 6.81
C SER A 136 -11.02 10.35 7.93
N PRO A 137 -11.42 10.01 9.17
CA PRO A 137 -10.47 9.65 10.22
C PRO A 137 -9.78 8.29 9.99
N LYS A 138 -10.22 7.51 9.00
CA LYS A 138 -9.55 6.28 8.56
C LYS A 138 -8.54 6.58 7.46
N VAL A 139 -7.51 5.76 7.36
CA VAL A 139 -6.52 5.78 6.28
C VAL A 139 -6.67 4.51 5.45
N GLN A 140 -7.22 4.64 4.24
CA GLN A 140 -7.47 3.55 3.31
C GLN A 140 -7.02 3.92 1.89
N LEU A 141 -6.60 2.93 1.12
CA LEU A 141 -6.14 3.07 -0.27
C LEU A 141 -6.69 1.92 -1.10
N GLU A 142 -7.29 2.24 -2.24
CA GLU A 142 -7.85 1.30 -3.20
C GLU A 142 -7.44 1.70 -4.62
N MET A 143 -6.78 0.79 -5.35
CA MET A 143 -6.53 0.96 -6.78
C MET A 143 -7.78 0.60 -7.59
N ILE A 144 -8.09 1.41 -8.61
CA ILE A 144 -9.18 1.17 -9.55
C ILE A 144 -8.60 0.56 -10.83
N PRO A 145 -9.13 -0.57 -11.32
CA PRO A 145 -8.69 -1.13 -12.59
C PRO A 145 -8.88 -0.16 -13.75
N VAL A 146 -7.84 0.02 -14.57
CA VAL A 146 -7.87 0.86 -15.77
C VAL A 146 -7.47 0.06 -17.01
N LEU A 147 -7.95 0.50 -18.17
CA LEU A 147 -7.53 -0.04 -19.45
C LEU A 147 -6.04 0.25 -19.70
N GLU A 148 -5.42 -0.59 -20.53
CA GLU A 148 -4.04 -0.35 -20.97
C GLU A 148 -3.90 1.02 -21.66
N GLY A 149 -2.81 1.73 -21.35
CA GLY A 149 -2.57 3.11 -21.81
C GLY A 149 -3.20 4.20 -20.94
N ASN A 150 -4.18 3.88 -20.08
CA ASN A 150 -4.73 4.85 -19.14
C ASN A 150 -3.82 5.04 -17.92
N LYS A 151 -3.83 6.24 -17.35
CA LYS A 151 -3.09 6.55 -16.12
C LYS A 151 -3.66 5.73 -14.94
N PRO A 152 -2.79 5.24 -14.03
CA PRO A 152 -3.25 4.58 -12.81
C PRO A 152 -4.22 5.46 -12.02
N LYS A 153 -5.29 4.85 -11.51
CA LYS A 153 -6.33 5.53 -10.73
C LYS A 153 -6.43 4.92 -9.34
N MET A 154 -6.48 5.78 -8.32
CA MET A 154 -6.60 5.36 -6.92
C MET A 154 -7.59 6.22 -6.14
N MET A 155 -8.19 5.61 -5.13
CA MET A 155 -9.00 6.29 -4.12
C MET A 155 -8.29 6.23 -2.77
N LEU A 156 -8.24 7.36 -2.08
CA LEU A 156 -7.58 7.47 -0.77
C LEU A 156 -8.47 8.16 0.26
N THR A 157 -8.25 7.83 1.53
CA THR A 157 -8.73 8.63 2.66
C THR A 157 -7.59 9.19 3.49
N THR A 158 -7.81 10.34 4.12
CA THR A 158 -6.72 11.16 4.68
C THR A 158 -6.18 10.72 6.05
N GLY A 159 -7.06 10.38 6.99
CA GLY A 159 -6.78 10.54 8.42
C GLY A 159 -7.27 11.90 8.93
N ALA A 160 -7.24 12.11 10.25
CA ALA A 160 -7.80 13.28 10.92
C ALA A 160 -6.75 14.12 11.64
N VAL A 161 -6.97 15.44 11.76
CA VAL A 161 -6.17 16.35 12.62
C VAL A 161 -6.83 16.60 13.99
N THR A 162 -8.11 16.29 14.09
CA THR A 162 -8.96 16.44 15.27
C THR A 162 -8.88 15.24 16.21
N LYS A 163 -9.05 15.47 17.52
CA LYS A 163 -9.07 14.38 18.52
C LYS A 163 -10.22 13.39 18.29
N LYS A 164 -10.11 12.20 18.87
CA LYS A 164 -11.16 11.16 18.82
C LYS A 164 -12.43 11.65 19.52
N ASN A 165 -13.57 11.60 18.83
CA ASN A 165 -14.86 12.00 19.40
C ASN A 165 -16.02 11.24 18.78
N TYR A 166 -16.41 10.18 19.47
CA TYR A 166 -17.36 9.19 18.97
C TYR A 166 -18.41 8.90 20.03
N THR A 167 -19.60 8.51 19.58
CA THR A 167 -20.65 7.99 20.49
C THR A 167 -20.16 6.73 21.21
N ASP A 168 -20.77 6.40 22.34
CA ASP A 168 -20.57 5.12 23.06
C ASP A 168 -21.20 3.90 22.36
N SER A 169 -21.88 4.10 21.23
CA SER A 169 -22.41 3.03 20.39
C SER A 169 -21.33 2.10 19.81
N LYS A 170 -21.73 0.89 19.38
CA LYS A 170 -20.85 -0.07 18.67
C LYS A 170 -20.13 0.58 17.47
N ALA A 171 -20.85 1.38 16.68
CA ALA A 171 -20.29 2.07 15.52
C ALA A 171 -19.29 3.15 15.95
N GLY A 172 -19.59 3.89 17.02
CA GLY A 172 -18.70 4.88 17.60
C GLY A 172 -17.41 4.28 18.14
N LYS A 173 -17.48 3.21 18.94
CA LYS A 173 -16.30 2.50 19.45
C LYS A 173 -15.42 1.90 18.34
N LYS A 174 -16.03 1.40 17.27
CA LYS A 174 -15.28 0.95 16.09
C LYS A 174 -14.60 2.13 15.36
N GLY A 175 -15.30 3.27 15.23
CA GLY A 175 -14.73 4.50 14.69
C GLY A 175 -13.54 5.00 15.51
N GLU A 176 -13.68 5.04 16.83
CA GLU A 176 -12.64 5.44 17.80
C GLU A 176 -11.38 4.56 17.69
N PHE A 177 -11.55 3.24 17.56
CA PHE A 177 -10.44 2.30 17.41
C PHE A 177 -9.63 2.52 16.12
N HIS A 178 -10.30 2.83 15.00
CA HIS A 178 -9.65 3.03 13.71
C HIS A 178 -9.30 4.50 13.42
N HIS A 179 -9.62 5.42 14.33
CA HIS A 179 -9.28 6.82 14.18
C HIS A 179 -7.76 6.98 14.16
N THR A 180 -7.26 7.54 13.07
CA THR A 180 -5.83 7.69 12.80
C THR A 180 -5.52 9.15 12.56
N PHE A 181 -4.57 9.69 13.33
CA PHE A 181 -3.97 10.97 13.00
C PHE A 181 -3.12 10.80 11.74
N GLY A 182 -3.44 11.56 10.70
CA GLY A 182 -2.82 11.38 9.40
C GLY A 182 -3.27 12.39 8.37
N PHE A 183 -2.55 12.38 7.25
CA PHE A 183 -2.83 13.19 6.09
C PHE A 183 -2.39 12.47 4.81
N VAL A 184 -2.90 12.94 3.68
CA VAL A 184 -2.38 12.62 2.35
C VAL A 184 -1.50 13.77 1.89
N VAL A 185 -0.32 13.48 1.36
CA VAL A 185 0.51 14.45 0.65
C VAL A 185 0.41 14.16 -0.85
N VAL A 186 0.18 15.21 -1.64
CA VAL A 186 0.20 15.17 -3.11
C VAL A 186 1.32 16.06 -3.61
N GLU A 187 2.03 15.57 -4.62
CA GLU A 187 3.22 16.20 -5.19
C GLU A 187 3.10 16.21 -6.72
N ILE A 188 2.92 17.38 -7.32
CA ILE A 188 2.76 17.56 -8.76
C ILE A 188 4.13 17.85 -9.38
N LYS A 189 4.62 16.94 -10.22
CA LYS A 189 5.87 17.12 -10.96
C LYS A 189 5.64 17.96 -12.21
N ASP A 190 4.65 17.58 -12.99
CA ASP A 190 4.31 18.18 -14.28
C ASP A 190 2.81 18.00 -14.57
N GLU A 191 2.36 18.22 -15.81
CA GLU A 191 0.94 18.12 -16.22
C GLU A 191 0.44 16.67 -16.34
N GLU A 192 1.34 15.70 -16.32
CA GLU A 192 1.06 14.29 -16.59
C GLU A 192 1.43 13.37 -15.41
N THR A 193 2.16 13.89 -14.43
CA THR A 193 2.77 13.14 -13.34
C THR A 193 2.55 13.82 -11.99
N PHE A 194 1.94 13.07 -11.08
CA PHE A 194 1.83 13.43 -9.68
C PHE A 194 2.16 12.20 -8.82
N PHE A 195 2.56 12.45 -7.58
CA PHE A 195 2.83 11.43 -6.58
C PHE A 195 1.93 11.65 -5.38
N VAL A 196 1.62 10.57 -4.68
CA VAL A 196 0.77 10.60 -3.50
C VAL A 196 1.24 9.62 -2.44
N ARG A 197 1.27 10.07 -1.20
CA ARG A 197 1.59 9.24 -0.03
C ARG A 197 0.60 9.49 1.10
N GLN A 198 0.30 8.45 1.86
CA GLN A 198 -0.47 8.54 3.10
C GLN A 198 0.49 8.51 4.29
N VAL A 199 0.47 9.58 5.09
CA VAL A 199 1.28 9.75 6.28
C VAL A 199 0.41 9.55 7.51
N THR A 200 0.91 8.80 8.50
CA THR A 200 0.24 8.63 9.79
C THR A 200 1.16 9.05 10.92
N ALA A 201 0.59 9.70 11.94
CA ALA A 201 1.32 10.24 13.06
C ALA A 201 1.18 9.40 14.32
N ASP A 202 2.12 9.61 15.25
CA ASP A 202 2.01 9.21 16.63
C ASP A 202 0.79 9.85 17.31
N ASP A 203 0.05 9.05 18.07
CA ASP A 203 -1.23 9.46 18.62
C ASP A 203 -1.15 10.30 19.90
N LYS A 204 0.03 10.32 20.54
CA LYS A 204 0.29 11.11 21.75
C LYS A 204 0.94 12.45 21.43
N THR A 205 1.92 12.44 20.54
CA THR A 205 2.78 13.58 20.23
C THR A 205 2.36 14.30 18.95
N GLY A 206 1.79 13.59 17.98
CA GLY A 206 1.56 14.08 16.63
C GLY A 206 2.81 14.08 15.75
N ASN A 207 3.91 13.45 16.20
CA ASN A 207 5.12 13.30 15.40
C ASN A 207 4.88 12.31 14.25
N PHE A 208 5.50 12.56 13.09
CA PHE A 208 5.34 11.68 11.93
C PHE A 208 6.59 11.65 11.08
N SER A 209 6.63 10.69 10.16
CA SER A 209 7.66 10.59 9.13
C SER A 209 6.99 10.58 7.75
N ASP A 210 7.55 11.32 6.80
CA ASP A 210 7.21 11.25 5.37
C ASP A 210 8.48 10.96 4.57
N LEU A 211 8.65 9.70 4.13
CA LEU A 211 9.81 9.19 3.42
C LEU A 211 11.15 9.62 4.05
N TYR A 212 11.81 10.66 3.53
CA TYR A 212 13.11 11.14 4.01
C TYR A 212 13.03 12.07 5.23
N TYR A 213 11.84 12.49 5.63
CA TYR A 213 11.68 13.54 6.63
C TYR A 213 11.01 13.02 7.90
N ARG A 214 11.54 13.43 9.05
CA ARG A 214 10.98 13.26 10.39
C ARG A 214 10.54 14.61 10.90
N VAL A 215 9.29 14.72 11.34
CA VAL A 215 8.73 15.98 11.85
C VAL A 215 8.35 15.82 13.32
N GLU A 216 8.99 16.59 14.19
CA GLU A 216 8.81 16.54 15.63
C GLU A 216 8.88 17.94 16.23
N ASN A 217 7.91 18.30 17.07
CA ASN A 217 7.85 19.58 17.77
C ASN A 217 8.03 20.81 16.85
N GLY A 218 7.54 20.73 15.62
CA GLY A 218 7.68 21.79 14.61
C GLY A 218 9.03 21.83 13.88
N GLU A 219 9.92 20.87 14.11
CA GLU A 219 11.20 20.75 13.41
C GLU A 219 11.16 19.63 12.38
N VAL A 220 11.76 19.86 11.21
CA VAL A 220 11.95 18.85 10.14
C VAL A 220 13.40 18.37 10.13
N LYS A 221 13.60 17.05 10.20
CA LYS A 221 14.91 16.39 10.23
C LYS A 221 15.00 15.33 9.15
N ASN A 222 16.19 15.14 8.58
CA ASN A 222 16.41 14.07 7.60
C ASN A 222 16.55 12.72 8.29
N LEU A 223 15.98 11.69 7.66
CA LEU A 223 16.13 10.28 8.00
C LEU A 223 17.18 9.66 7.06
N THR A 224 17.98 8.76 7.61
CA THR A 224 18.98 7.98 6.86
C THR A 224 18.73 6.48 6.91
N GLU A 225 17.73 6.05 7.68
CA GLU A 225 17.46 4.65 7.95
C GLU A 225 15.98 4.41 8.28
N ILE A 226 15.51 3.24 7.89
CA ILE A 226 14.15 2.73 8.11
C ILE A 226 14.23 1.32 8.71
N GLU A 227 13.18 0.90 9.41
CA GLU A 227 13.18 -0.42 10.03
C GLU A 227 13.02 -1.52 8.99
N ALA A 228 12.11 -1.36 8.02
CA ALA A 228 11.94 -2.33 6.95
C ALA A 228 11.55 -1.70 5.62
N LEU A 229 11.96 -2.36 4.54
CA LEU A 229 11.48 -2.17 3.18
C LEU A 229 10.84 -3.48 2.71
N VAL A 230 9.56 -3.43 2.37
CA VAL A 230 8.81 -4.54 1.76
C VAL A 230 8.63 -4.22 0.28
N LEU A 231 9.28 -4.99 -0.59
CA LEU A 231 9.21 -4.79 -2.03
C LEU A 231 7.90 -5.34 -2.58
N GLY A 232 7.46 -4.75 -3.71
CA GLY A 232 6.42 -5.33 -4.54
C GLY A 232 6.89 -6.65 -5.14
N ASP A 233 5.95 -7.53 -5.49
CA ASP A 233 6.22 -8.85 -6.06
C ASP A 233 7.23 -8.77 -7.22
N LEU A 234 8.36 -9.49 -7.10
CA LEU A 234 9.55 -9.27 -7.94
C LEU A 234 9.45 -9.92 -9.33
N HIS A 235 9.02 -11.17 -9.40
CA HIS A 235 9.02 -12.03 -10.59
C HIS A 235 10.30 -11.86 -11.41
N CYS A 236 11.42 -12.39 -10.93
CA CYS A 236 12.71 -12.20 -11.60
C CYS A 236 12.64 -12.62 -13.08
N GLY A 237 13.02 -11.72 -13.99
CA GLY A 237 12.83 -11.86 -15.45
C GLY A 237 11.72 -10.98 -16.03
N HIS A 238 10.72 -10.63 -15.21
CA HIS A 238 9.64 -9.69 -15.54
C HIS A 238 9.69 -8.38 -14.73
N HIS A 239 10.61 -8.27 -13.77
CA HIS A 239 10.87 -7.02 -13.05
C HIS A 239 11.13 -5.85 -14.01
N ASP A 240 10.72 -4.65 -13.60
CA ASP A 240 11.12 -3.42 -14.27
C ASP A 240 12.47 -2.96 -13.70
N GLU A 241 13.50 -3.04 -14.52
CA GLU A 241 14.87 -2.67 -14.17
C GLU A 241 14.98 -1.24 -13.63
N GLU A 242 14.17 -0.32 -14.15
CA GLU A 242 14.21 1.08 -13.71
C GLU A 242 13.60 1.23 -12.32
N VAL A 243 12.54 0.47 -11.99
CA VAL A 243 12.00 0.43 -10.62
C VAL A 243 13.02 -0.15 -9.67
N LEU A 244 13.66 -1.26 -10.02
CA LEU A 244 14.66 -1.87 -9.16
C LEU A 244 15.85 -0.93 -8.94
N ARG A 245 16.32 -0.25 -9.99
CA ARG A 245 17.35 0.79 -9.90
C ARG A 245 16.93 1.93 -8.97
N LYS A 246 15.70 2.42 -9.10
CA LYS A 246 15.14 3.46 -8.22
C LYS A 246 14.96 2.98 -6.78
N THR A 247 14.66 1.71 -6.57
CA THR A 247 14.62 1.11 -5.24
C THR A 247 16.01 1.06 -4.60
N PHE A 248 17.07 0.75 -5.36
CA PHE A 248 18.43 0.85 -4.83
C PHE A 248 18.84 2.30 -4.54
N GLU A 249 18.45 3.25 -5.41
CA GLU A 249 18.63 4.69 -5.17
C GLU A 249 17.96 5.11 -3.86
N LEU A 250 16.69 4.70 -3.63
CA LEU A 250 15.98 4.90 -2.37
C LEU A 250 16.77 4.36 -1.18
N THR A 251 17.25 3.11 -1.25
CA THR A 251 17.96 2.47 -0.13
C THR A 251 19.35 3.05 0.13
N SER A 252 19.94 3.75 -0.85
CA SER A 252 21.20 4.47 -0.64
C SER A 252 21.02 5.71 0.25
N HIS A 253 19.81 6.28 0.28
CA HIS A 253 19.43 7.39 1.16
C HIS A 253 18.75 6.94 2.45
N LEU A 254 17.94 5.88 2.38
CA LEU A 254 17.23 5.28 3.51
C LEU A 254 17.63 3.81 3.66
N LEU A 255 18.67 3.55 4.44
CA LEU A 255 19.15 2.20 4.67
C LEU A 255 18.09 1.38 5.45
N PRO A 256 17.54 0.30 4.88
CA PRO A 256 16.64 -0.58 5.60
C PRO A 256 17.40 -1.60 6.44
N LYS A 257 16.96 -1.80 7.68
CA LYS A 257 17.47 -2.90 8.51
C LYS A 257 16.96 -4.27 8.04
N HIS A 258 15.73 -4.32 7.53
CA HIS A 258 15.08 -5.51 7.00
C HIS A 258 14.61 -5.27 5.56
N VAL A 259 14.97 -6.15 4.63
CA VAL A 259 14.47 -6.15 3.24
C VAL A 259 13.65 -7.41 3.02
N ILE A 260 12.36 -7.23 2.73
CA ILE A 260 11.39 -8.32 2.57
C ILE A 260 11.04 -8.46 1.09
N LEU A 261 11.27 -9.66 0.55
CA LEU A 261 11.08 -9.98 -0.86
C LEU A 261 9.95 -11.00 -1.05
N HIS A 262 9.01 -10.68 -1.95
CA HIS A 262 7.88 -11.53 -2.34
C HIS A 262 8.01 -11.95 -3.81
N ASP A 263 7.46 -13.12 -4.17
CA ASP A 263 7.45 -13.67 -5.55
C ASP A 263 8.81 -13.52 -6.24
N VAL A 264 9.89 -14.01 -5.62
CA VAL A 264 11.23 -13.86 -6.19
C VAL A 264 11.40 -14.67 -7.48
N PHE A 265 10.68 -15.79 -7.60
CA PHE A 265 10.62 -16.62 -8.80
C PHE A 265 9.35 -16.32 -9.60
N ASP A 266 9.38 -16.44 -10.93
CA ASP A 266 8.19 -16.24 -11.78
C ASP A 266 7.56 -17.57 -12.25
N GLY A 267 8.38 -18.52 -12.70
CA GLY A 267 7.92 -19.81 -13.21
C GLY A 267 7.30 -19.74 -14.60
N ASP A 268 7.67 -18.74 -15.42
CA ASP A 268 7.18 -18.63 -16.80
C ASP A 268 7.66 -19.84 -17.62
N SER A 269 8.91 -20.26 -17.45
CA SER A 269 9.50 -21.31 -18.29
C SER A 269 8.80 -22.67 -18.16
N ILE A 270 8.11 -22.89 -17.03
CA ILE A 270 7.34 -24.09 -16.69
C ILE A 270 5.85 -23.79 -16.41
N SER A 271 5.33 -22.67 -16.93
CA SER A 271 3.99 -22.20 -16.61
C SER A 271 2.89 -23.22 -16.94
N HIS A 272 2.22 -23.72 -15.91
CA HIS A 272 1.09 -24.66 -16.01
C HIS A 272 -0.10 -24.13 -16.84
N HIS A 273 -0.23 -22.81 -17.01
CA HIS A 273 -1.28 -22.20 -17.84
C HIS A 273 -0.98 -22.32 -19.34
N GLN A 274 0.29 -22.40 -19.71
CA GLN A 274 0.74 -22.31 -21.10
C GLN A 274 1.38 -23.61 -21.61
N ILE A 275 1.70 -24.56 -20.73
CA ILE A 275 2.41 -25.80 -21.06
C ILE A 275 1.69 -26.65 -22.12
N LYS A 276 0.36 -26.56 -22.21
CA LYS A 276 -0.47 -27.30 -23.18
C LYS A 276 -0.74 -26.54 -24.48
N ASP A 277 -0.33 -25.28 -24.60
CA ASP A 277 -0.51 -24.49 -25.82
C ASP A 277 0.72 -24.64 -26.73
N PRO A 278 0.63 -25.41 -27.83
CA PRO A 278 1.78 -25.69 -28.68
C PRO A 278 2.34 -24.43 -29.37
N PHE A 279 1.51 -23.41 -29.61
CA PHE A 279 1.96 -22.17 -30.25
C PHE A 279 2.76 -21.31 -29.28
N VAL A 280 2.30 -21.21 -28.03
CA VAL A 280 3.08 -20.55 -26.97
C VAL A 280 4.39 -21.30 -26.73
N GLN A 281 4.36 -22.63 -26.67
CA GLN A 281 5.57 -23.44 -26.47
C GLN A 281 6.59 -23.27 -27.61
N TYR A 282 6.14 -23.28 -28.86
CA TYR A 282 7.02 -22.97 -29.99
C TYR A 282 7.63 -21.57 -29.86
N GLY A 283 6.83 -20.56 -29.50
CA GLY A 283 7.32 -19.20 -29.28
C GLY A 283 8.39 -19.13 -28.17
N LYS A 284 8.21 -19.86 -27.07
CA LYS A 284 9.18 -19.97 -25.98
C LYS A 284 10.45 -20.71 -26.39
N GLU A 285 10.32 -21.77 -27.18
CA GLU A 285 11.46 -22.53 -27.68
C GLU A 285 12.36 -21.67 -28.57
N VAL A 286 11.76 -20.92 -29.51
CA VAL A 286 12.49 -19.99 -30.39
C VAL A 286 13.19 -18.88 -29.59
N LYS A 287 12.55 -18.35 -28.55
CA LYS A 287 13.12 -17.30 -27.69
C LYS A 287 14.06 -17.84 -26.61
N GLY A 288 14.07 -19.15 -26.38
CA GLY A 288 14.81 -19.79 -25.29
C GLY A 288 14.27 -19.51 -23.89
N THR A 289 13.01 -19.06 -23.75
CA THR A 289 12.38 -18.73 -22.45
C THR A 289 11.71 -19.93 -21.77
N ASN A 290 11.74 -21.11 -22.39
CA ASN A 290 11.31 -22.38 -21.78
C ASN A 290 12.46 -23.13 -21.08
N ASP A 291 13.54 -22.44 -20.75
CA ASP A 291 14.71 -22.98 -20.04
C ASP A 291 14.65 -22.58 -18.56
N LEU A 292 14.28 -23.54 -17.70
CA LEU A 292 14.14 -23.34 -16.25
C LEU A 292 15.47 -23.05 -15.58
N GLY A 293 16.58 -23.60 -16.10
CA GLY A 293 17.91 -23.34 -15.56
C GLY A 293 18.26 -21.87 -15.68
N LYS A 294 18.05 -21.29 -16.87
CA LYS A 294 18.26 -19.86 -17.11
C LYS A 294 17.38 -18.96 -16.25
N GLU A 295 16.13 -19.35 -16.03
CA GLU A 295 15.20 -18.59 -15.18
C GLU A 295 15.67 -18.58 -13.71
N ILE A 296 16.11 -19.73 -13.20
CA ILE A 296 16.69 -19.84 -11.85
C ILE A 296 17.99 -19.04 -11.74
N ASP A 297 18.87 -19.11 -12.74
CA ASP A 297 20.13 -18.34 -12.76
C ASP A 297 19.86 -16.83 -12.72
N ASN A 298 18.89 -16.36 -13.52
CA ASN A 298 18.45 -14.97 -13.51
C ASN A 298 17.89 -14.54 -12.15
N MET A 299 17.07 -15.38 -11.51
CA MET A 299 16.60 -15.13 -10.14
C MET A 299 17.78 -15.00 -9.17
N MET A 300 18.79 -15.87 -9.25
CA MET A 300 19.97 -15.80 -8.37
C MET A 300 20.81 -14.53 -8.62
N GLU A 301 20.91 -14.09 -9.87
CA GLU A 301 21.61 -12.84 -10.23
C GLU A 301 20.93 -11.61 -9.62
N VAL A 302 19.59 -11.53 -9.76
CA VAL A 302 18.80 -10.45 -9.13
C VAL A 302 18.95 -10.51 -7.61
N LEU A 303 18.80 -11.67 -6.98
CA LEU A 303 18.94 -11.81 -5.52
C LEU A 303 20.34 -11.44 -5.01
N ASN A 304 21.39 -11.66 -5.80
CA ASN A 304 22.75 -11.26 -5.46
C ASN A 304 22.89 -9.74 -5.29
N SER A 305 22.05 -8.92 -5.93
CA SER A 305 22.06 -7.46 -5.75
C SER A 305 21.62 -7.05 -4.33
N PHE A 306 20.82 -7.86 -3.63
CA PHE A 306 20.37 -7.59 -2.27
C PHE A 306 21.34 -8.06 -1.17
N LYS A 307 22.41 -8.78 -1.52
CA LYS A 307 23.28 -9.46 -0.53
C LYS A 307 23.97 -8.56 0.50
N HIS A 308 24.00 -7.26 0.23
CA HIS A 308 24.68 -6.26 1.06
C HIS A 308 23.81 -5.77 2.22
N PHE A 309 22.50 -6.00 2.19
CA PHE A 309 21.60 -5.67 3.30
C PHE A 309 21.77 -6.64 4.48
N GLU A 310 21.53 -6.13 5.69
CA GLU A 310 21.73 -6.89 6.93
C GLU A 310 20.80 -8.09 7.03
N ASN A 311 19.49 -7.87 6.86
CA ASN A 311 18.47 -8.91 6.95
C ASN A 311 17.66 -8.97 5.64
N VAL A 312 18.05 -9.85 4.72
CA VAL A 312 17.25 -10.16 3.53
C VAL A 312 16.35 -11.35 3.82
N VAL A 313 15.05 -11.13 3.69
CA VAL A 313 14.01 -12.10 4.02
C VAL A 313 13.23 -12.45 2.75
N ILE A 314 13.19 -13.74 2.43
CA ILE A 314 12.43 -14.28 1.31
C ILE A 314 11.14 -14.88 1.85
N VAL A 315 10.03 -14.29 1.47
CA VAL A 315 8.70 -14.77 1.85
C VAL A 315 8.25 -15.84 0.87
N ARG A 316 7.94 -17.04 1.37
CA ARG A 316 7.50 -18.13 0.50
C ARG A 316 6.13 -17.84 -0.12
N SER A 317 6.09 -17.92 -1.43
CA SER A 317 5.01 -17.48 -2.29
C SER A 317 4.39 -18.62 -3.12
N ASN A 318 3.29 -18.34 -3.83
CA ASN A 318 2.72 -19.31 -4.75
C ASN A 318 3.63 -19.60 -5.94
N HIS A 319 4.43 -18.64 -6.38
CA HIS A 319 5.35 -18.85 -7.50
C HIS A 319 6.49 -19.80 -7.12
N ASP A 320 7.01 -19.74 -5.89
CA ASP A 320 8.02 -20.70 -5.41
C ASP A 320 7.52 -22.15 -5.49
N ASP A 321 6.22 -22.34 -5.21
CA ASP A 321 5.57 -23.66 -5.26
C ASP A 321 5.33 -24.16 -6.70
N PHE A 322 5.56 -23.35 -7.74
CA PHE A 322 5.39 -23.78 -9.13
C PHE A 322 6.38 -24.87 -9.50
N VAL A 323 7.64 -24.76 -9.05
CA VAL A 323 8.66 -25.79 -9.29
C VAL A 323 8.29 -27.08 -8.59
N ASP A 324 7.92 -27.02 -7.31
CA ASP A 324 7.50 -28.19 -6.53
C ASP A 324 6.28 -28.89 -7.18
N ARG A 325 5.31 -28.11 -7.70
CA ARG A 325 4.14 -28.66 -8.40
C ARG A 325 4.48 -29.23 -9.78
N TRP A 326 5.37 -28.60 -10.53
CA TRP A 326 5.83 -29.08 -11.83
C TRP A 326 6.51 -30.45 -11.68
N LEU A 327 7.42 -30.60 -10.70
CA LEU A 327 8.08 -31.89 -10.41
C LEU A 327 7.11 -33.00 -9.96
N LYS A 328 5.97 -32.64 -9.37
CA LYS A 328 4.95 -33.59 -8.91
C LYS A 328 4.02 -34.04 -10.04
N ASN A 329 3.63 -33.11 -10.92
CA ASN A 329 2.51 -33.30 -11.83
C ASN A 329 2.94 -33.58 -13.27
N GLU A 330 4.15 -33.18 -13.65
CA GLU A 330 4.61 -33.26 -15.03
C GLU A 330 5.58 -34.43 -15.25
N ASP A 331 5.61 -34.97 -16.47
CA ASP A 331 6.60 -35.97 -16.90
C ASP A 331 7.61 -35.28 -17.81
N TRP A 332 8.88 -35.24 -17.40
CA TRP A 332 9.98 -34.65 -18.17
C TRP A 332 10.06 -35.20 -19.62
N LYS A 333 9.65 -36.46 -19.85
CA LYS A 333 9.64 -37.09 -21.19
C LYS A 333 8.56 -36.53 -22.12
N LYS A 334 7.54 -35.91 -21.54
CA LYS A 334 6.39 -35.34 -22.24
C LYS A 334 6.42 -33.82 -22.28
N GLN A 335 7.52 -33.21 -21.82
CA GLN A 335 7.68 -31.77 -21.84
C GLN A 335 7.84 -31.27 -23.29
N PRO A 336 7.36 -30.05 -23.58
CA PRO A 336 7.52 -29.44 -24.89
C PRO A 336 8.99 -29.18 -25.28
N THR A 337 9.90 -29.22 -24.30
CA THR A 337 11.34 -29.10 -24.51
C THR A 337 12.11 -30.03 -23.57
N PHE A 338 13.23 -30.59 -24.05
CA PHE A 338 14.12 -31.45 -23.25
C PHE A 338 15.20 -30.68 -22.48
N LYS A 339 15.30 -29.36 -22.66
CA LYS A 339 16.29 -28.51 -21.96
C LYS A 339 16.26 -28.69 -20.44
N ASN A 340 15.06 -28.88 -19.89
CA ASN A 340 14.83 -28.98 -18.45
C ASN A 340 15.00 -30.41 -17.89
N ALA A 341 15.23 -31.43 -18.73
CA ALA A 341 15.22 -32.83 -18.29
C ALA A 341 16.32 -33.18 -17.26
N PRO A 342 17.60 -32.76 -17.43
CA PRO A 342 18.62 -33.00 -16.41
C PRO A 342 18.31 -32.26 -15.10
N LEU A 343 17.86 -31.01 -15.20
CA LEU A 343 17.49 -30.19 -14.05
C LEU A 343 16.29 -30.79 -13.30
N TYR A 344 15.29 -31.31 -14.01
CA TYR A 344 14.17 -32.04 -13.42
C TYR A 344 14.65 -33.14 -12.48
N MET A 345 15.67 -33.92 -12.89
CA MET A 345 16.21 -35.02 -12.08
C MET A 345 16.93 -34.52 -10.83
N ASP A 346 17.75 -33.48 -10.97
CA ASP A 346 18.45 -32.87 -9.84
C ASP A 346 17.46 -32.33 -8.80
N LEU A 347 16.50 -31.51 -9.25
CA LEU A 347 15.49 -30.92 -8.38
C LEU A 347 14.56 -31.98 -7.77
N SER A 348 14.23 -33.04 -8.51
CA SER A 348 13.49 -34.19 -7.96
C SER A 348 14.28 -34.90 -6.87
N SER A 349 15.58 -35.14 -7.06
CA SER A 349 16.44 -35.76 -6.06
C SER A 349 16.52 -34.92 -4.78
N ARG A 350 16.63 -33.60 -4.92
CA ARG A 350 16.60 -32.64 -3.81
C ARG A 350 15.30 -32.75 -3.03
N LEU A 351 14.16 -32.67 -3.72
CA LEU A 351 12.85 -32.76 -3.07
C LEU A 351 12.65 -34.13 -2.38
N LEU A 352 13.03 -35.24 -3.02
CA LEU A 352 13.01 -36.57 -2.40
C LEU A 352 13.85 -36.66 -1.13
N LYS A 353 15.05 -36.05 -1.10
CA LYS A 353 15.89 -36.00 0.11
C LYS A 353 15.25 -35.19 1.23
N GLN A 354 14.53 -34.11 0.90
CA GLN A 354 13.77 -33.35 1.90
C GLN A 354 12.65 -34.22 2.50
N TYR A 355 11.81 -34.82 1.66
CA TYR A 355 10.71 -35.69 2.11
C TYR A 355 11.21 -36.94 2.85
N GLY A 356 12.37 -37.49 2.48
CA GLY A 356 13.01 -38.60 3.19
C GLY A 356 13.40 -38.27 4.63
N LYS A 357 13.44 -36.98 5.01
CA LYS A 357 13.68 -36.51 6.38
C LYS A 357 12.38 -36.22 7.15
N GLY A 358 11.21 -36.39 6.55
CA GLY A 358 9.90 -36.05 7.14
C GLY A 358 9.22 -34.86 6.44
N GLU A 359 7.90 -34.90 6.32
CA GLU A 359 7.11 -33.87 5.62
C GLU A 359 7.22 -32.49 6.28
N GLU A 360 7.38 -32.45 7.60
CA GLU A 360 7.59 -31.24 8.39
C GLU A 360 8.91 -30.52 8.09
N ASN A 361 9.86 -31.22 7.47
CA ASN A 361 11.18 -30.70 7.12
C ASN A 361 11.28 -30.22 5.67
N VAL A 362 10.18 -30.26 4.90
CA VAL A 362 10.16 -29.86 3.50
C VAL A 362 10.15 -28.33 3.39
N VAL A 363 11.27 -27.79 2.88
CA VAL A 363 11.46 -26.35 2.65
C VAL A 363 11.16 -25.93 1.21
N GLY A 364 10.98 -26.89 0.29
CA GLY A 364 10.73 -26.64 -1.14
C GLY A 364 12.01 -26.37 -1.93
N VAL A 365 11.91 -26.39 -3.26
CA VAL A 365 13.07 -26.28 -4.15
C VAL A 365 13.65 -24.87 -4.16
N ILE A 366 12.83 -23.85 -4.46
CA ILE A 366 13.30 -22.46 -4.57
C ILE A 366 13.96 -21.98 -3.26
N PRO A 367 13.35 -22.15 -2.07
CA PRO A 367 13.98 -21.77 -0.81
C PRO A 367 15.31 -22.51 -0.54
N GLU A 368 15.41 -23.80 -0.85
CA GLU A 368 16.65 -24.57 -0.70
C GLU A 368 17.78 -24.00 -1.57
N LEU A 369 17.50 -23.76 -2.85
CA LEU A 369 18.47 -23.22 -3.81
C LEU A 369 18.95 -21.82 -3.37
N ILE A 370 18.03 -20.96 -2.91
CA ILE A 370 18.39 -19.63 -2.40
C ILE A 370 19.29 -19.76 -1.17
N LYS A 371 18.96 -20.64 -0.23
CA LYS A 371 19.73 -20.82 1.00
C LYS A 371 21.13 -21.39 0.74
N GLU A 372 21.28 -22.27 -0.25
CA GLU A 372 22.57 -22.80 -0.70
C GLU A 372 23.46 -21.69 -1.26
N ARG A 373 22.91 -20.80 -2.10
CA ARG A 373 23.66 -19.69 -2.73
C ARG A 373 23.90 -18.52 -1.79
N PHE A 374 22.93 -18.20 -0.94
CA PHE A 374 22.95 -17.08 -0.01
C PHE A 374 22.65 -17.55 1.43
N PRO A 375 23.62 -18.17 2.13
CA PRO A 375 23.39 -18.75 3.46
C PRO A 375 22.90 -17.75 4.51
N LYS A 376 23.15 -16.44 4.32
CA LYS A 376 22.69 -15.36 5.20
C LYS A 376 21.23 -14.96 4.97
N PHE A 377 20.62 -15.32 3.84
CA PHE A 377 19.22 -14.99 3.58
C PHE A 377 18.30 -15.81 4.47
N ILE A 378 17.21 -15.20 4.91
CA ILE A 378 16.18 -15.82 5.73
C ILE A 378 15.06 -16.27 4.79
N THR A 379 15.00 -17.57 4.50
CA THR A 379 13.92 -18.14 3.67
C THR A 379 12.80 -18.66 4.57
N LEU A 380 11.64 -18.03 4.51
CA LEU A 380 10.50 -18.36 5.36
C LEU A 380 9.71 -19.55 4.81
N SER A 381 9.07 -20.32 5.69
CA SER A 381 8.07 -21.32 5.28
C SER A 381 6.67 -20.67 5.18
N ARG A 382 5.70 -21.37 4.59
CA ARG A 382 4.32 -20.86 4.42
C ARG A 382 3.64 -20.41 5.72
N ASN A 383 3.96 -21.06 6.84
CA ASN A 383 3.38 -20.78 8.15
C ASN A 383 4.32 -19.99 9.07
N ALA A 384 5.48 -19.54 8.56
CA ALA A 384 6.40 -18.75 9.36
C ALA A 384 5.84 -17.35 9.62
N SER A 385 6.16 -16.83 10.81
CA SER A 385 5.89 -15.44 11.20
C SER A 385 7.22 -14.69 11.19
N TYR A 386 7.21 -13.48 10.65
CA TYR A 386 8.35 -12.58 10.68
C TYR A 386 7.86 -11.19 11.05
N LYS A 387 8.06 -10.80 12.32
CA LYS A 387 7.55 -9.53 12.85
C LYS A 387 8.63 -8.47 12.92
N VAL A 388 8.32 -7.30 12.38
CA VAL A 388 9.12 -6.10 12.52
C VAL A 388 8.23 -5.00 13.08
N LYS A 389 8.56 -4.48 14.27
CA LYS A 389 7.67 -3.62 15.06
C LYS A 389 6.31 -4.32 15.26
N ASP A 390 5.21 -3.65 14.90
CA ASP A 390 3.84 -4.17 15.00
C ASP A 390 3.39 -4.96 13.76
N TRP A 391 4.26 -5.12 12.75
CA TRP A 391 3.89 -5.63 11.44
C TRP A 391 4.35 -7.08 11.25
N GLU A 392 3.41 -7.95 10.88
CA GLU A 392 3.66 -9.28 10.34
C GLU A 392 4.03 -9.18 8.85
N LEU A 393 5.18 -9.75 8.48
CA LEU A 393 5.79 -9.66 7.14
C LEU A 393 6.11 -11.04 6.55
N GLY A 394 5.78 -12.13 7.24
CA GLY A 394 6.12 -13.49 6.82
C GLY A 394 5.13 -14.15 5.87
N GLN A 395 4.07 -13.45 5.47
CA GLN A 395 2.95 -13.99 4.71
C GLN A 395 2.87 -13.35 3.32
N HIS A 396 2.81 -14.18 2.28
CA HIS A 396 2.76 -13.66 0.90
C HIS A 396 1.38 -13.07 0.54
N GLY A 397 0.29 -13.67 1.01
CA GLY A 397 -1.08 -13.15 0.84
C GLY A 397 -1.96 -13.93 -0.14
N ASP A 398 -1.43 -14.99 -0.77
CA ASP A 398 -2.18 -15.97 -1.56
C ASP A 398 -3.13 -16.80 -0.71
N PHE A 399 -2.66 -17.19 0.48
CA PHE A 399 -3.48 -17.83 1.50
C PHE A 399 -4.04 -16.82 2.50
N GLY A 400 -5.32 -16.98 2.78
CA GLY A 400 -6.08 -16.31 3.83
C GLY A 400 -6.33 -17.22 5.01
N THR A 401 -7.32 -16.85 5.82
CA THR A 401 -7.68 -17.64 7.01
C THR A 401 -8.11 -19.06 6.61
N ASN A 402 -7.57 -20.06 7.32
CA ASN A 402 -7.85 -21.49 7.11
C ASN A 402 -7.62 -21.97 5.67
N GLY A 403 -6.64 -21.41 4.95
CA GLY A 403 -6.28 -21.82 3.59
C GLY A 403 -7.24 -21.31 2.49
N SER A 404 -8.17 -20.41 2.82
CA SER A 404 -8.97 -19.71 1.80
C SER A 404 -8.09 -18.78 0.95
N ARG A 405 -8.63 -18.19 -0.13
CA ARG A 405 -7.91 -17.16 -0.88
C ARG A 405 -7.74 -15.90 -0.02
N GLY A 406 -6.52 -15.42 0.11
CA GLY A 406 -6.20 -14.22 0.90
C GLY A 406 -6.82 -12.95 0.32
N SER A 407 -7.16 -12.02 1.21
CA SER A 407 -7.58 -10.67 0.84
C SER A 407 -7.33 -9.69 1.98
N LEU A 408 -7.09 -8.42 1.64
CA LEU A 408 -6.99 -7.34 2.63
C LEU A 408 -8.24 -7.24 3.55
N GLN A 409 -9.42 -7.60 3.05
CA GLN A 409 -10.66 -7.63 3.84
C GLN A 409 -10.68 -8.74 4.91
N GLN A 410 -9.98 -9.85 4.69
CA GLN A 410 -9.77 -10.86 5.72
C GLN A 410 -8.70 -10.39 6.70
N PHE A 411 -7.57 -9.93 6.17
CA PHE A 411 -6.39 -9.57 6.95
C PHE A 411 -6.59 -8.39 7.89
N ARG A 412 -7.46 -7.41 7.57
CA ARG A 412 -7.82 -6.34 8.52
C ARG A 412 -8.48 -6.80 9.82
N LYS A 413 -8.97 -8.04 9.86
CA LYS A 413 -9.63 -8.65 11.03
C LYS A 413 -8.63 -9.35 11.95
N LEU A 414 -7.37 -9.47 11.53
CA LEU A 414 -6.32 -10.06 12.36
C LEU A 414 -6.09 -9.18 13.60
N ASN A 415 -5.63 -9.81 14.67
CA ASN A 415 -5.17 -9.14 15.89
C ASN A 415 -3.78 -8.50 15.73
N THR A 416 -3.19 -8.55 14.53
CA THR A 416 -1.85 -8.06 14.22
C THR A 416 -1.91 -7.30 12.90
N LYS A 417 -1.10 -6.24 12.76
CA LYS A 417 -0.99 -5.53 11.49
C LYS A 417 -0.18 -6.39 10.52
N ILE A 418 -0.46 -6.31 9.23
CA ILE A 418 0.18 -7.18 8.23
C ILE A 418 0.44 -6.43 6.93
N ILE A 419 1.58 -6.73 6.31
CA ILE A 419 1.94 -6.32 4.95
C ILE A 419 2.12 -7.59 4.13
N VAL A 420 1.45 -7.67 2.98
CA VAL A 420 1.48 -8.83 2.07
C VAL A 420 1.79 -8.39 0.64
N GLY A 421 2.23 -9.34 -0.20
CA GLY A 421 2.36 -9.18 -1.65
C GLY A 421 1.13 -9.70 -2.39
N HIS A 422 1.36 -10.52 -3.42
CA HIS A 422 0.40 -11.35 -4.16
C HIS A 422 -0.57 -10.61 -5.08
N TYR A 423 -1.08 -9.45 -4.69
CA TYR A 423 -2.14 -8.77 -5.46
C TYR A 423 -1.60 -7.92 -6.61
N HIS A 424 -0.30 -7.63 -6.61
CA HIS A 424 0.39 -6.71 -7.54
C HIS A 424 -0.22 -5.29 -7.61
N SER A 425 -1.17 -5.00 -6.72
CA SER A 425 -1.95 -3.76 -6.66
C SER A 425 -1.86 -3.27 -5.21
N PRO A 426 -1.27 -2.09 -4.97
CA PRO A 426 -1.14 -1.59 -3.61
C PRO A 426 -2.52 -1.36 -3.00
N GLY A 427 -2.63 -1.60 -1.71
CA GLY A 427 -3.87 -1.43 -0.98
C GLY A 427 -3.63 -1.16 0.50
N ARG A 428 -4.55 -0.45 1.13
CA ARG A 428 -4.51 -0.18 2.57
C ARG A 428 -5.92 -0.24 3.13
N ILE A 429 -6.13 -1.06 4.15
CA ILE A 429 -7.39 -1.12 4.87
C ILE A 429 -7.16 -1.39 6.36
N ASP A 430 -7.31 -0.33 7.15
CA ASP A 430 -6.99 -0.32 8.58
C ASP A 430 -5.55 -0.83 8.84
N GLY A 431 -5.37 -1.97 9.52
CA GLY A 431 -4.07 -2.58 9.83
C GLY A 431 -3.52 -3.54 8.77
N SER A 432 -4.13 -3.62 7.58
CA SER A 432 -3.70 -4.52 6.51
C SER A 432 -3.29 -3.74 5.27
N LEU A 433 -2.07 -3.97 4.80
CA LEU A 433 -1.49 -3.35 3.62
C LEU A 433 -1.09 -4.42 2.60
N ALA A 434 -1.20 -4.08 1.33
CA ALA A 434 -0.57 -4.82 0.25
C ALA A 434 0.44 -3.92 -0.46
N VAL A 435 1.60 -4.48 -0.77
CA VAL A 435 2.51 -3.87 -1.77
C VAL A 435 1.89 -3.99 -3.17
N GLY A 436 2.51 -3.32 -4.13
CA GLY A 436 2.20 -3.50 -5.54
C GLY A 436 3.07 -4.61 -6.14
N THR A 437 3.61 -4.34 -7.32
CA THR A 437 4.61 -5.19 -7.98
C THR A 437 5.93 -4.46 -8.17
N SER A 438 7.01 -5.17 -8.44
CA SER A 438 8.26 -4.62 -8.99
C SER A 438 8.40 -4.94 -10.48
N THR A 439 7.38 -5.53 -11.09
CA THR A 439 7.33 -5.89 -12.52
C THR A 439 6.98 -4.73 -13.42
N LYS A 440 7.16 -4.93 -14.73
CA LYS A 440 6.44 -4.15 -15.73
C LYS A 440 4.93 -4.30 -15.46
N LEU A 441 4.16 -3.23 -15.64
CA LEU A 441 2.72 -3.27 -15.35
C LEU A 441 1.92 -4.21 -16.27
N ARG A 442 2.50 -4.71 -17.37
CA ARG A 442 1.92 -5.68 -18.29
C ARG A 442 2.94 -6.78 -18.59
N VAL A 443 2.68 -7.98 -18.06
CA VAL A 443 3.55 -9.17 -18.16
C VAL A 443 2.88 -10.33 -18.90
N GLY A 444 1.75 -10.06 -19.55
CA GLY A 444 1.10 -10.98 -20.49
C GLY A 444 0.01 -11.88 -19.91
N TYR A 445 -0.01 -12.12 -18.59
CA TYR A 445 -1.11 -12.84 -17.94
C TYR A 445 -2.17 -11.92 -17.32
N ASN A 446 -1.85 -10.65 -17.11
CA ASN A 446 -2.78 -9.64 -16.59
C ASN A 446 -3.61 -8.99 -17.72
N ASN A 447 -4.48 -9.82 -18.32
CA ASN A 447 -5.36 -9.45 -19.44
C ASN A 447 -6.54 -8.56 -19.01
N GLY A 448 -6.90 -7.58 -19.86
CA GLY A 448 -8.01 -6.66 -19.60
C GLY A 448 -7.66 -5.48 -18.67
N PRO A 449 -8.66 -4.80 -18.09
CA PRO A 449 -8.43 -3.74 -17.11
C PRO A 449 -7.59 -4.24 -15.92
N SER A 450 -6.61 -3.45 -15.48
CA SER A 450 -5.73 -3.82 -14.38
C SER A 450 -5.58 -2.70 -13.36
N SER A 451 -5.55 -3.06 -12.09
CA SER A 451 -5.29 -2.19 -10.94
C SER A 451 -3.82 -2.18 -10.52
N TRP A 452 -2.96 -2.88 -11.25
CA TRP A 452 -1.56 -3.05 -10.88
C TRP A 452 -0.84 -1.71 -10.84
N LEU A 453 0.04 -1.57 -9.86
CA LEU A 453 0.92 -0.43 -9.73
C LEU A 453 2.24 -0.90 -9.15
N GLN A 454 3.34 -0.32 -9.62
CA GLN A 454 4.63 -0.54 -9.01
C GLN A 454 4.63 0.17 -7.66
N SER A 455 4.78 -0.59 -6.56
CA SER A 455 4.66 -0.02 -5.23
C SER A 455 5.34 -0.88 -4.17
N HIS A 456 5.98 -0.21 -3.22
CA HIS A 456 6.63 -0.80 -2.05
C HIS A 456 5.98 -0.25 -0.78
N VAL A 457 6.29 -0.86 0.36
CA VAL A 457 5.94 -0.31 1.67
C VAL A 457 7.20 -0.18 2.51
N ILE A 458 7.41 0.99 3.09
CA ILE A 458 8.45 1.22 4.10
C ILE A 458 7.84 1.24 5.50
N ILE A 459 8.60 0.78 6.49
CA ILE A 459 8.29 0.91 7.91
C ILE A 459 9.36 1.81 8.53
N HIS A 460 8.95 2.99 8.99
CA HIS A 460 9.86 3.90 9.70
C HIS A 460 10.21 3.35 11.09
N LYS A 461 11.23 3.93 11.72
CA LYS A 461 11.69 3.51 13.06
C LYS A 461 10.62 3.59 14.15
N ASP A 462 9.67 4.48 14.00
CA ASP A 462 8.51 4.66 14.90
C ASP A 462 7.40 3.62 14.66
N GLY A 463 7.60 2.69 13.72
CA GLY A 463 6.65 1.62 13.38
C GLY A 463 5.52 2.04 12.46
N ARG A 464 5.50 3.29 11.97
CA ARG A 464 4.50 3.74 10.99
C ARG A 464 4.90 3.26 9.60
N ALA A 465 3.91 2.76 8.86
CA ALA A 465 4.10 2.24 7.51
C ALA A 465 3.57 3.23 6.45
N GLN A 466 4.29 3.32 5.34
CA GLN A 466 3.99 4.21 4.23
C GLN A 466 4.19 3.50 2.89
N HIS A 467 3.22 3.64 1.99
CA HIS A 467 3.35 3.19 0.60
C HIS A 467 4.22 4.13 -0.21
N ILE A 468 5.15 3.55 -0.97
CA ILE A 468 5.97 4.25 -1.96
C ILE A 468 5.50 3.77 -3.33
N ASN A 469 4.65 4.57 -3.96
CA ASN A 469 4.08 4.29 -5.28
C ASN A 469 4.99 4.88 -6.36
N PHE A 470 5.32 4.07 -7.36
CA PHE A 470 6.10 4.49 -8.51
C PHE A 470 5.16 4.88 -9.65
N ILE A 471 5.28 6.12 -10.12
CA ILE A 471 4.54 6.67 -11.26
C ILE A 471 5.55 6.97 -12.36
N ASN A 472 5.39 6.30 -13.51
CA ASN A 472 6.38 6.31 -14.59
C ASN A 472 7.79 5.93 -14.09
N ASN A 473 7.87 4.87 -13.27
CA ASN A 473 9.09 4.34 -12.65
C ASN A 473 9.79 5.30 -11.66
N GLU A 474 9.19 6.45 -11.35
CA GLU A 474 9.71 7.39 -10.37
C GLU A 474 8.86 7.38 -9.10
N PHE A 475 9.47 7.70 -7.96
CA PHE A 475 8.76 8.08 -6.75
C PHE A 475 9.29 9.44 -6.31
N SER A 476 8.58 10.10 -5.41
CA SER A 476 8.93 11.46 -5.01
C SER A 476 8.89 11.65 -3.50
N THR A 477 9.70 12.61 -3.09
CA THR A 477 9.42 13.66 -2.08
C THR A 477 9.88 15.03 -2.58
N PHE A 478 10.26 15.08 -3.88
CA PHE A 478 11.24 15.97 -4.49
C PHE A 478 12.60 16.06 -3.78
#